data_AF-A0ABD1SUV6-F1
#
_entry.id   AF-A0ABD1SUV6-F1
#
_cell.length_a   1.000
_cell.length_b   1.000
_cell.length_c   1.000
_cell.angle_alpha   90.00
_cell.angle_beta   90.00
_cell.angle_gamma   90.00
#
_symmetry.space_group_name_H-M   'P 1'
#
loop_
_entity.id
_entity.type
_entity.pdbx_description
1 polymer ?
#
loop_
_entity_poly.entity_id
_entity_poly.type
_entity_poly.pdbx_seq_one_letter_code
_entity_poly.pdbx_strand_id
1 'polypeptide(L)'
;MEFESSSRIWDWVYHYPHLFGGIMLTCALLGFSTSYFGVQSLAYLLPDLRIFHKKNYEKKRIRVYMDGCFDLMHYGHANALRQTEALGDELVVGVVSDEEIIANKGPPVSSMQERYKYIAIIFMYYL
;
A
#
# COMPACT_ATOMS: atom_id res chain seq x y z
N MET A 1 -0.45 7.00 -0.92
CA MET A 1 -0.93 7.69 0.29
C MET A 1 -1.29 6.62 1.30
N GLU A 2 -0.46 6.42 2.32
CA GLU A 2 -0.70 5.45 3.39
C GLU A 2 -1.63 6.05 4.45
N PHE A 3 -2.81 5.44 4.63
CA PHE A 3 -3.70 5.69 5.78
C PHE A 3 -4.05 4.36 6.47
N GLU A 4 -3.10 3.44 6.62
CA GLU A 4 -3.37 2.11 7.18
C GLU A 4 -2.55 1.73 8.42
N SER A 5 -1.61 2.58 8.85
CA SER A 5 -0.84 2.33 10.07
C SER A 5 -1.59 2.69 11.35
N SER A 6 -2.60 3.57 11.29
CA SER A 6 -3.32 4.06 12.47
C SER A 6 -4.42 3.10 12.93
N SER A 7 -5.13 2.45 12.00
CA SER A 7 -6.30 1.60 12.31
C SER A 7 -5.96 0.41 13.20
N ARG A 8 -4.78 -0.21 13.04
CA ARG A 8 -4.40 -1.40 13.82
C ARG A 8 -4.35 -1.16 15.33
N ILE A 9 -3.97 0.01 15.82
CA ILE A 9 -3.97 0.25 17.28
C ILE A 9 -5.41 0.41 17.77
N TRP A 10 -6.23 1.14 17.01
CA TRP A 10 -7.64 1.35 17.32
C TRP A 10 -8.45 0.04 17.25
N ASP A 11 -8.13 -0.86 16.31
CA ASP A 11 -8.79 -2.17 16.20
C ASP A 11 -8.62 -3.03 17.45
N TRP A 12 -7.45 -2.96 18.10
CA TRP A 12 -7.20 -3.69 19.35
C TRP A 12 -7.93 -3.06 20.54
N VAL A 13 -8.04 -1.73 20.55
CA VAL A 13 -8.84 -1.00 21.54
C VAL A 13 -10.33 -1.37 21.39
N TYR A 14 -10.82 -1.55 20.16
CA TYR A 14 -12.21 -1.95 19.89
C TYR A 14 -12.49 -3.42 20.21
N HIS A 15 -11.59 -4.35 19.86
CA HIS A 15 -11.83 -5.79 20.05
C HIS A 15 -11.50 -6.30 21.46
N TYR A 16 -10.61 -5.62 22.19
CA TYR A 16 -10.18 -6.03 23.54
C TYR A 16 -10.26 -4.87 24.55
N PRO A 17 -11.43 -4.23 24.72
CA PRO A 17 -11.57 -3.03 25.54
C PRO A 17 -11.21 -3.27 27.01
N HIS A 18 -11.49 -4.48 27.53
CA HIS A 18 -11.19 -4.84 28.92
C HIS A 18 -9.69 -5.01 29.19
N LEU A 19 -8.94 -5.52 28.20
CA LEU A 19 -7.50 -5.70 28.33
C LEU A 19 -6.79 -4.34 28.31
N PHE A 20 -7.16 -3.49 27.36
CA PHE A 20 -6.59 -2.15 27.23
C PHE A 20 -6.97 -1.25 28.42
N GLY A 21 -8.24 -1.28 28.83
CA GLY A 21 -8.71 -0.58 30.02
C GLY A 21 -8.04 -1.04 31.32
N GLY A 22 -7.81 -2.35 31.48
CA GLY A 22 -7.09 -2.91 32.62
C GLY A 22 -5.63 -2.46 32.68
N ILE A 23 -4.93 -2.43 31.55
CA ILE A 23 -3.54 -1.95 31.46
C ILE A 23 -3.48 -0.45 31.79
N MET A 24 -4.38 0.37 31.24
CA MET A 24 -4.42 1.80 31.53
C MET A 24 -4.71 2.09 33.01
N LEU A 25 -5.69 1.39 33.60
CA LEU A 25 -6.05 1.56 35.01
C LEU A 25 -4.92 1.11 35.95
N THR A 26 -4.25 0.01 35.63
CA THR A 26 -3.12 -0.49 36.44
C THR A 26 -1.92 0.45 36.35
N CYS A 27 -1.57 0.96 35.17
CA CYS A 27 -0.53 1.98 35.02
C CYS A 27 -0.87 3.28 35.77
N ALA A 28 -2.13 3.72 35.73
CA ALA A 28 -2.58 4.90 36.46
C ALA A 28 -2.47 4.71 37.98
N LEU A 29 -2.94 3.58 38.51
CA LEU A 29 -2.85 3.26 39.94
C LEU A 29 -1.41 3.08 40.42
N LEU A 30 -0.55 2.45 39.62
CA LEU A 30 0.87 2.30 39.93
C LEU A 30 1.62 3.65 39.86
N GLY A 31 1.29 4.50 38.88
CA GLY A 31 1.82 5.87 38.77
C GLY A 31 1.35 6.79 39.91
N PHE A 32 0.14 6.60 40.40
CA PHE A 32 -0.39 7.34 41.55
C PHE A 32 0.20 6.84 42.88
N SER A 33 0.39 5.52 43.02
CA SER A 33 0.99 4.91 44.22
C SER A 33 2.45 5.31 44.41
N THR A 34 3.22 5.36 43.32
CA THR A 34 4.65 5.75 43.35
C THR A 34 4.86 7.23 43.66
N SER A 35 3.92 8.10 43.29
CA SER A 35 3.96 9.53 43.61
C SER A 35 3.51 9.83 45.05
N TYR A 36 2.59 9.03 45.63
CA TYR A 36 2.11 9.22 47.00
C TYR A 36 3.09 8.74 48.09
N PHE A 37 3.93 7.75 47.80
CA PHE A 37 4.89 7.18 48.77
C PHE A 37 6.33 7.73 48.69
N GLY A 38 6.60 8.74 47.86
CA GLY A 38 7.88 9.47 47.87
C GLY A 38 9.14 8.63 47.63
N VAL A 39 9.00 7.44 47.04
CA VAL A 39 10.16 6.58 46.75
C VAL A 39 10.81 7.08 45.46
N GLN A 40 11.90 7.81 45.65
CA GLN A 40 12.80 8.23 44.59
C GLN A 40 13.23 7.01 43.76
N SER A 41 12.90 7.05 42.47
CA SER A 41 13.60 6.36 41.38
C SER A 41 14.09 4.94 41.69
N LEU A 42 13.16 3.97 41.78
CA LEU A 42 13.55 2.58 41.53
C LEU A 42 13.69 2.44 40.01
N ALA A 43 14.89 2.74 39.51
CA ALA A 43 15.33 2.34 38.18
C ALA A 43 15.25 0.80 38.12
N TYR A 44 14.12 0.28 37.66
CA TYR A 44 14.04 -1.08 37.17
C TYR A 44 15.17 -1.25 36.17
N LEU A 45 16.10 -2.16 36.46
CA LEU A 45 17.00 -2.73 35.46
C LEU A 45 16.12 -3.42 34.42
N LEU A 46 15.62 -2.67 33.43
CA LEU A 46 15.06 -3.23 32.21
C LEU A 46 16.20 -4.03 31.59
N PRO A 47 16.18 -5.38 31.61
CA PRO A 47 17.14 -6.15 30.85
C PRO A 47 16.88 -5.79 29.40
N ASP A 48 17.93 -5.31 28.74
CA ASP A 48 18.03 -4.96 27.33
C ASP A 48 16.84 -5.46 26.48
N LEU A 49 15.91 -4.56 26.17
CA LEU A 49 14.71 -4.83 25.37
C LEU A 49 15.03 -5.10 23.88
N ARG A 50 16.24 -5.57 23.57
CA ARG A 50 16.70 -6.01 22.24
C ARG A 50 16.15 -7.39 21.84
N ILE A 51 15.18 -7.93 22.59
CA ILE A 51 14.50 -9.20 22.28
C ILE A 51 13.39 -9.01 21.23
N PHE A 52 13.09 -7.78 20.82
CA PHE A 52 12.31 -7.55 19.62
C PHE A 52 13.16 -7.86 18.39
N HIS A 53 13.25 -9.15 18.06
CA HIS A 53 13.58 -9.65 16.74
C HIS A 53 12.77 -8.83 15.74
N LYS A 54 13.40 -7.87 15.07
CA LYS A 54 12.81 -7.16 13.95
C LYS A 54 12.57 -8.20 12.87
N LYS A 55 11.36 -8.77 12.82
CA LYS A 55 10.96 -9.62 11.70
C LYS A 55 11.17 -8.78 10.45
N ASN A 56 12.14 -9.17 9.63
CA ASN A 56 12.29 -8.65 8.28
C ASN A 56 11.09 -9.18 7.49
N TYR A 57 10.01 -8.41 7.50
CA TYR A 57 8.95 -8.59 6.53
C TYR A 57 9.51 -8.11 5.20
N GLU A 58 9.66 -9.02 4.24
CA GLU A 58 9.97 -8.63 2.87
C GLU A 58 8.88 -7.68 2.38
N LYS A 59 9.30 -6.57 1.75
CA LYS A 59 8.38 -5.61 1.15
C LYS A 59 7.56 -6.37 0.11
N LYS A 60 6.24 -6.45 0.31
CA LYS A 60 5.33 -7.01 -0.68
C LYS A 60 5.41 -6.19 -1.97
N ARG A 61 5.75 -6.81 -3.09
CA ARG A 61 5.72 -6.15 -4.40
C ARG A 61 4.29 -5.73 -4.74
N ILE A 62 4.15 -4.48 -5.19
CA ILE A 62 2.90 -3.89 -5.63
C ILE A 62 2.84 -3.99 -7.16
N ARG A 63 1.91 -4.79 -7.68
CA ARG A 63 1.64 -4.90 -9.11
C ARG A 63 0.42 -4.05 -9.47
N VAL A 64 0.55 -3.19 -10.46
CA VAL A 64 -0.50 -2.31 -10.96
C VAL A 64 -0.95 -2.80 -12.33
N TYR A 65 -2.26 -2.82 -12.54
CA TYR A 65 -2.87 -3.18 -13.81
C TYR A 65 -3.51 -1.95 -14.44
N MET A 66 -3.26 -1.73 -15.72
CA MET A 66 -3.96 -0.75 -16.54
C MET A 66 -4.35 -1.39 -17.85
N ASP A 67 -5.62 -1.31 -18.20
CA ASP A 67 -6.10 -1.71 -19.51
C ASP A 67 -6.51 -0.51 -20.35
N GLY A 68 -6.60 -0.76 -21.65
CA GLY A 68 -7.04 0.25 -22.59
C GLY A 68 -7.13 -0.24 -24.01
N CYS A 69 -7.86 0.52 -24.81
CA CYS A 69 -7.86 0.33 -26.25
C CYS A 69 -6.50 0.75 -26.85
N PHE A 70 -5.95 1.89 -26.43
CA PHE A 70 -4.68 2.43 -26.96
C PHE A 70 -4.66 2.62 -28.48
N ASP A 71 -5.82 2.88 -29.06
CA ASP A 71 -5.94 3.25 -30.47
C ASP A 71 -5.37 4.64 -30.74
N LEU A 72 -4.83 4.86 -31.94
CA LEU A 72 -4.16 6.11 -32.35
C LEU A 72 -3.22 6.65 -31.25
N MET A 73 -2.23 5.84 -30.87
CA MET A 73 -1.37 6.11 -29.71
C MET A 73 -0.81 7.54 -29.72
N HIS A 74 -1.01 8.25 -28.62
CA HIS A 74 -0.66 9.66 -28.47
C HIS A 74 -0.19 9.98 -27.05
N TYR A 75 0.29 11.21 -26.84
CA TYR A 75 0.84 11.68 -25.57
C TYR A 75 -0.04 11.36 -24.35
N GLY A 76 -1.37 11.54 -24.46
CA GLY A 76 -2.31 11.22 -23.38
C GLY A 76 -2.17 9.79 -22.84
N HIS A 77 -2.14 8.79 -23.72
CA HIS A 77 -1.96 7.40 -23.30
C HIS A 77 -0.56 7.15 -22.70
N ALA A 78 0.49 7.70 -23.31
CA ALA A 78 1.86 7.56 -22.79
C ALA A 78 2.01 8.17 -21.39
N ASN A 79 1.43 9.35 -21.16
CA ASN A 79 1.47 10.00 -19.85
C ASN A 79 0.60 9.28 -18.81
N ALA A 80 -0.49 8.62 -19.23
CA ALA A 80 -1.28 7.76 -18.35
C ALA A 80 -0.45 6.55 -17.89
N LEU A 81 0.21 5.84 -18.82
CA LEU A 81 1.10 4.72 -18.51
C LEU A 81 2.24 5.12 -17.58
N ARG A 82 2.90 6.25 -17.85
CA ARG A 82 3.96 6.83 -17.00
C ARG A 82 3.47 7.10 -15.57
N GLN A 83 2.24 7.60 -15.42
CA GLN A 83 1.66 7.83 -14.09
C GLN A 83 1.34 6.52 -13.38
N THR A 84 0.81 5.54 -14.09
CA THR A 84 0.47 4.22 -13.52
C THR A 84 1.70 3.46 -13.07
N GLU A 85 2.79 3.50 -13.85
CA GLU A 85 4.07 2.89 -13.51
C GLU A 85 4.59 3.42 -12.16
N ALA A 86 4.47 4.73 -11.92
CA ALA A 86 4.90 5.36 -10.68
C ALA A 86 4.07 4.95 -9.43
N LEU A 87 2.98 4.19 -9.59
CA LEU A 87 2.12 3.74 -8.49
C LEU A 87 2.52 2.39 -7.89
N GLY A 88 3.43 1.65 -8.52
CA GLY A 88 3.81 0.31 -8.06
C GLY A 88 5.23 -0.09 -8.39
N ASP A 89 5.56 -1.35 -8.07
CA ASP A 89 6.87 -1.95 -8.39
C ASP A 89 6.84 -2.71 -9.74
N GLU A 90 5.64 -2.98 -10.28
CA GLU A 90 5.44 -3.68 -11.56
C GLU A 90 4.16 -3.19 -12.24
N LEU A 91 4.22 -2.84 -13.53
CA LEU A 91 3.07 -2.46 -14.34
C LEU A 91 2.74 -3.57 -15.34
N VAL A 92 1.49 -4.05 -15.31
CA VAL A 92 0.92 -4.96 -16.31
C VAL A 92 -0.10 -4.20 -17.15
N VAL A 93 0.11 -4.19 -18.47
CA VAL A 93 -0.77 -3.49 -19.40
C VAL A 93 -1.63 -4.45 -20.20
N GLY A 94 -2.95 -4.29 -20.11
CA GLY A 94 -3.93 -5.05 -20.90
C GLY A 94 -4.34 -4.30 -22.16
N VAL A 95 -4.07 -4.86 -23.33
CA VAL A 95 -4.61 -4.32 -24.59
C VAL A 95 -5.95 -5.00 -24.88
N VAL A 96 -7.04 -4.22 -24.81
CA VAL A 96 -8.41 -4.74 -24.98
C VAL A 96 -8.63 -5.25 -26.40
N SER A 97 -9.38 -6.35 -26.58
CA SER A 97 -9.62 -6.96 -27.90
C SER A 97 -10.55 -6.12 -28.78
N ASP A 98 -10.48 -6.33 -30.09
CA ASP A 98 -11.31 -5.59 -31.05
C ASP A 98 -12.81 -5.89 -30.84
N GLU A 99 -13.16 -7.14 -30.49
CA GLU A 99 -14.54 -7.57 -30.23
C GLU A 99 -15.15 -6.82 -29.03
N GLU A 100 -14.40 -6.70 -27.94
CA GLU A 100 -14.84 -6.01 -26.72
C GLU A 100 -14.96 -4.49 -26.96
N ILE A 101 -14.03 -3.92 -27.72
CA ILE A 101 -14.07 -2.51 -28.12
C ILE A 101 -15.32 -2.22 -28.98
N ILE A 102 -15.57 -3.06 -29.98
CA ILE A 102 -16.72 -2.90 -30.89
C ILE A 102 -18.03 -2.99 -30.09
N ALA A 103 -18.13 -3.91 -29.13
CA ALA A 103 -19.32 -4.09 -28.31
C ALA A 103 -19.64 -2.88 -27.40
N ASN A 104 -18.62 -2.13 -26.93
CA ASN A 104 -18.79 -1.14 -25.86
C ASN A 104 -18.56 0.32 -26.25
N LYS A 105 -17.74 0.61 -27.27
CA LYS A 105 -17.39 2.00 -27.67
C LYS A 105 -17.45 2.28 -29.17
N GLY A 106 -17.39 1.24 -30.00
CA GLY A 106 -17.25 1.35 -31.46
C GLY A 106 -15.86 0.95 -31.95
N PRO A 107 -15.73 0.62 -33.24
CA PRO A 107 -14.54 -0.03 -33.80
C PRO A 107 -13.29 0.84 -33.67
N PRO A 108 -12.13 0.26 -33.34
CA PRO A 108 -10.87 0.99 -33.37
C PRO A 108 -10.43 1.24 -34.83
N VAL A 109 -9.61 2.27 -35.04
CA VAL A 109 -8.98 2.57 -36.32
C VAL A 109 -7.80 1.63 -36.56
N SER A 110 -6.98 1.40 -35.52
CA SER A 110 -5.81 0.52 -35.58
C SER A 110 -6.21 -0.91 -35.19
N SER A 111 -5.63 -1.89 -35.88
CA SER A 111 -5.76 -3.31 -35.54
C SER A 111 -5.21 -3.62 -34.15
N MET A 112 -5.70 -4.69 -33.52
CA MET A 112 -5.16 -5.17 -32.23
C MET A 112 -3.63 -5.33 -32.26
N GLN A 113 -3.05 -5.86 -33.34
CA GLN A 113 -1.61 -6.05 -33.48
C GLN A 113 -0.85 -4.72 -33.51
N GLU A 114 -1.38 -3.68 -34.14
CA GLU A 114 -0.77 -2.35 -34.13
C GLU A 114 -0.83 -1.72 -32.74
N ARG A 115 -1.96 -1.85 -32.04
CA ARG A 115 -2.12 -1.36 -30.66
C ARG A 115 -1.14 -2.03 -29.70
N TYR A 116 -0.92 -3.34 -29.84
CA TYR A 116 0.15 -4.04 -29.11
C TYR A 116 1.54 -3.49 -29.42
N LYS A 117 1.84 -3.23 -30.70
CA LYS A 117 3.14 -2.67 -31.10
C LYS A 117 3.37 -1.28 -30.50
N TYR A 118 2.34 -0.42 -30.44
CA TYR A 118 2.44 0.89 -29.81
C TYR A 118 2.87 0.79 -28.35
N ILE A 119 2.21 -0.11 -27.61
CA ILE A 119 2.56 -0.39 -26.21
C ILE A 119 3.98 -0.94 -26.13
N ALA A 120 4.30 -1.99 -26.89
CA ALA A 120 5.64 -2.60 -26.87
C ALA A 120 6.75 -1.58 -27.14
N ILE A 121 6.58 -0.69 -28.12
CA ILE A 121 7.55 0.37 -28.43
C ILE A 121 7.73 1.29 -27.21
N ILE A 122 6.65 1.76 -26.58
CA ILE A 122 6.76 2.64 -25.41
C ILE A 122 7.53 1.97 -24.27
N PHE A 123 7.22 0.73 -23.96
CA PHE A 123 7.92 -0.03 -22.93
C PHE A 123 9.37 -0.38 -23.29
N MET A 124 9.75 -0.38 -24.58
CA MET A 124 11.14 -0.60 -25.00
C MET A 124 12.00 0.67 -24.97
N TYR A 125 11.40 1.87 -25.12
CA TYR A 125 12.15 3.13 -25.31
C TYR A 125 12.02 4.13 -24.16
N TYR A 126 10.97 4.05 -23.34
CA TYR A 126 10.68 5.04 -22.29
C TYR A 126 10.81 4.49 -20.85
N LEU A 127 11.05 3.20 -20.72
CA LEU A 127 11.00 2.41 -19.50
C LEU A 127 12.18 1.42 -19.52
#